data_AF-A0A383VX83-F1
#
_entry.id   AF-A0A383VX83-F1
#
_cell.length_a   1.000
_cell.length_b   1.000
_cell.length_c   1.000
_cell.angle_alpha   90.00
_cell.angle_beta   90.00
_cell.angle_gamma   90.00
#
_symmetry.space_group_name_H-M   'P 1'
#
loop_
_entity.id
_entity.type
_entity.pdbx_description
1 polymer ?
#
loop_
_entity_poly.entity_id
_entity_poly.type
_entity_poly.pdbx_seq_one_letter_code
_entity_poly.pdbx_strand_id
1 'polypeptide(L)'
;MAAAAMLLSLLFLQISSGVLAATPPAWACTSVWSPGGPSTTACADASCNPKQANLAGQVLVLSVASMLYTHGGFNAAGSNPADCCKICKNTDLCNAWVFCNQREGCGPKGSCSAYINSLNATAMRQDASSARLPVIGWGSFGGRCNEDGTWPFQMCSLKQVTDVKNAVVAGQAGPGKAQGWISGVLPAKSQPAQQGCPAGLTEASCKACQATQSPSQCYQCALKVQVYGSGAASCIACASLPTAAQQDTCINCITNFSSSSSSSCSGCISWSSPGQLNVSATAACFDCVAAGGKERMSNSPCVQCLSVYPPPANMTGCFQCASDKALSSSAAYGCGKCFAAPSQYKSSCMSCLKQFNSASALTTAAANCGGCATQSVQSQPAAAQQCYNCVAKASASSGDYCSMMGNTVSAANVPLLPAYYKCLQQPDAITGSGSGCFGCLSSPVPTANAAKCLSCISAVASNPAGSTWCNSCWAAGVKDPLKCQQCLMKAGSNNAYNCAQQQ
;
A
#
# COMPACT_ATOMS: atom_id res chain seq x y z
N MET A 1 60.17 -30.91 -40.76
CA MET A 1 59.03 -30.06 -41.17
C MET A 1 57.86 -30.40 -40.24
N ALA A 2 57.52 -29.52 -39.30
CA ALA A 2 56.31 -29.49 -38.44
C ALA A 2 56.68 -29.03 -37.01
N ALA A 3 56.93 -27.73 -36.83
CA ALA A 3 57.01 -27.08 -35.52
C ALA A 3 56.99 -25.54 -35.70
N ALA A 4 55.92 -25.00 -36.29
CA ALA A 4 55.77 -23.56 -36.50
C ALA A 4 54.30 -23.17 -36.73
N ALA A 5 53.43 -23.43 -35.75
CA ALA A 5 52.03 -22.96 -35.82
C ALA A 5 51.33 -22.85 -34.43
N MET A 6 52.08 -22.58 -33.35
CA MET A 6 51.51 -22.56 -31.99
C MET A 6 52.00 -21.40 -31.12
N LEU A 7 52.38 -20.28 -31.74
CA LEU A 7 52.94 -19.12 -31.01
C LEU A 7 52.34 -17.75 -31.38
N LEU A 8 51.20 -17.72 -32.10
CA LEU A 8 50.56 -16.46 -32.52
C LEU A 8 49.19 -16.17 -31.86
N SER A 9 48.77 -16.96 -30.87
CA SER A 9 47.46 -16.78 -30.21
C SER A 9 47.53 -16.41 -28.72
N LEU A 10 48.71 -16.12 -28.18
CA LEU A 10 48.92 -15.78 -26.76
C LEU A 10 49.43 -14.36 -26.51
N LEU A 11 49.45 -13.51 -27.53
CA LEU A 11 49.82 -12.09 -27.43
C LEU A 11 48.65 -11.13 -27.68
N PHE A 12 47.41 -11.55 -27.41
CA PHE A 12 46.40 -10.60 -26.96
C PHE A 12 46.69 -10.26 -25.50
N LEU A 13 47.73 -9.45 -25.31
CA LEU A 13 47.92 -8.65 -24.12
C LEU A 13 46.54 -8.03 -23.82
N GLN A 14 45.90 -8.46 -22.74
CA GLN A 14 44.89 -7.66 -22.09
C GLN A 14 45.60 -6.38 -21.65
N ILE A 15 45.68 -5.41 -22.57
CA ILE A 15 45.76 -4.01 -22.21
C ILE A 15 44.39 -3.75 -21.58
N SER A 16 44.24 -4.15 -20.32
CA SER A 16 43.27 -3.60 -19.42
C SER A 16 43.66 -2.13 -19.31
N SER A 17 43.16 -1.34 -20.27
CA SER A 17 43.16 0.11 -20.25
C SER A 17 42.43 0.48 -18.97
N GLY A 18 43.18 0.58 -17.88
CA GLY A 18 42.73 1.12 -16.62
C GLY A 18 42.44 2.59 -16.89
N VAL A 19 41.25 2.85 -17.43
CA VAL A 19 40.69 4.19 -17.50
C VAL A 19 40.56 4.59 -16.04
N LEU A 20 41.56 5.31 -15.53
CA LEU A 20 41.49 5.96 -14.24
C LEU A 20 40.17 6.74 -14.26
N ALA A 21 39.23 6.32 -13.43
CA ALA A 21 37.91 6.94 -13.38
C ALA A 21 38.13 8.42 -13.10
N ALA A 22 37.78 9.27 -14.07
CA ALA A 22 37.98 10.71 -13.95
C ALA A 22 37.30 11.17 -12.66
N THR A 23 38.05 11.88 -11.82
CA THR A 23 37.53 12.40 -10.55
C THR A 23 36.29 13.23 -10.85
N PRO A 24 35.12 12.92 -10.24
CA PRO A 24 33.90 13.65 -10.53
C PRO A 24 34.10 15.13 -10.19
N PRO A 25 33.57 16.05 -10.99
CA PRO A 25 33.73 17.47 -10.73
C PRO A 25 33.04 17.85 -9.42
N ALA A 26 33.58 18.81 -8.67
CA ALA A 26 33.11 19.16 -7.32
C ALA A 26 31.61 19.52 -7.27
N TRP A 27 31.04 20.08 -8.34
CA TRP A 27 29.61 20.41 -8.42
C TRP A 27 28.70 19.17 -8.47
N ALA A 28 29.22 18.00 -8.84
CA ALA A 28 28.50 16.72 -8.85
C ALA A 28 28.46 16.05 -7.46
N CYS A 29 29.01 16.71 -6.44
CA CYS A 29 29.13 16.23 -5.09
C CYS A 29 28.22 17.01 -4.13
N THR A 30 27.77 16.35 -3.07
CA THR A 30 27.05 16.99 -1.96
C THR A 30 27.63 16.53 -0.62
N SER A 31 27.56 17.40 0.38
CA SER A 31 27.83 17.04 1.77
C SER A 31 26.62 16.29 2.35
N VAL A 32 26.84 15.02 2.68
CA VAL A 32 25.85 14.18 3.35
C VAL A 32 25.97 14.44 4.84
N TRP A 33 24.95 15.09 5.39
CA TRP A 33 24.85 15.28 6.83
C TRP A 33 24.35 13.99 7.48
N SER A 34 25.17 13.41 8.35
CA SER A 34 24.77 12.32 9.23
C SER A 34 24.49 12.90 10.62
N PRO A 35 23.31 12.67 11.23
CA PRO A 35 23.06 13.09 12.61
C PRO A 35 24.14 12.54 13.53
N GLY A 36 24.96 13.41 14.14
CA GLY A 36 26.03 13.03 15.06
C GLY A 36 27.33 12.49 14.43
N GLY A 37 27.46 12.49 13.09
CA GLY A 37 28.65 12.02 12.38
C GLY A 37 29.37 13.13 11.60
N PRO A 38 30.63 12.89 11.18
CA PRO A 38 31.33 13.81 10.28
C PRO A 38 30.59 13.91 8.93
N SER A 39 30.57 15.11 8.36
CA SER A 39 30.05 15.32 7.00
C SER A 39 30.89 14.52 6.00
N THR A 40 30.26 13.63 5.25
CA THR A 40 30.93 12.91 4.14
C THR A 40 30.53 13.54 2.81
N THR A 41 31.45 13.59 1.86
CA THR A 41 31.15 14.09 0.51
C THR A 41 30.77 12.91 -0.38
N ALA A 42 29.55 12.91 -0.92
CA ALA A 42 29.08 11.90 -1.86
C ALA A 42 28.92 12.52 -3.25
N CYS A 43 29.56 11.93 -4.26
CA CYS A 43 29.55 12.40 -5.64
C CYS A 43 28.81 11.43 -6.55
N ALA A 44 28.10 11.96 -7.55
CA ALA A 44 27.55 11.12 -8.61
C ALA A 44 28.67 10.34 -9.33
N ASP A 45 28.41 9.06 -9.61
CA ASP A 45 29.32 8.20 -10.36
C ASP A 45 29.48 8.72 -11.81
N ALA A 46 30.71 8.72 -12.34
CA ALA A 46 31.01 9.23 -13.68
C ALA A 46 30.20 8.53 -14.79
N SER A 47 29.88 7.24 -14.62
CA SER A 47 29.03 6.48 -15.56
C SER A 47 27.57 6.99 -15.60
N CYS A 48 27.19 7.86 -14.68
CA CYS A 48 25.90 8.55 -14.65
C CYS A 48 25.86 9.81 -15.50
N ASN A 49 26.98 10.17 -16.15
CA ASN A 49 27.17 11.39 -16.93
C ASN A 49 26.53 12.60 -16.25
N PRO A 50 26.97 12.93 -15.02
CA PRO A 50 26.32 14.01 -14.29
C PRO A 50 26.40 15.31 -15.09
N LYS A 51 25.42 16.19 -14.90
CA LYS A 51 25.33 17.54 -15.45
C LYS A 51 24.77 18.48 -14.39
N GLN A 52 25.21 19.73 -14.41
CA GLN A 52 24.63 20.76 -13.57
C GLN A 52 23.39 21.33 -14.29
N ALA A 53 22.28 20.60 -14.23
CA ALA A 53 21.05 20.94 -14.98
C ALA A 53 19.82 20.28 -14.33
N ASN A 54 18.64 20.84 -14.60
CA ASN A 54 17.35 20.17 -14.34
C ASN A 54 16.88 19.48 -15.63
N LEU A 55 17.11 18.18 -15.78
CA LEU A 55 16.65 17.50 -17.00
C LEU A 55 15.12 17.42 -17.02
N ALA A 56 14.52 17.82 -18.14
CA ALA A 56 13.13 17.48 -18.47
C ALA A 56 13.02 15.99 -18.79
N GLY A 57 11.80 15.47 -18.79
CA GLY A 57 11.53 14.06 -19.09
C GLY A 57 10.23 13.60 -18.44
N GLN A 58 9.78 12.42 -18.84
CA GLN A 58 8.67 11.76 -18.15
C GLN A 58 9.14 11.39 -16.74
N VAL A 59 8.45 11.94 -15.73
CA VAL A 59 8.73 11.63 -14.33
C VAL A 59 8.25 10.21 -14.04
N LEU A 60 9.17 9.31 -13.71
CA LEU A 60 8.87 7.96 -13.24
C LEU A 60 8.65 7.99 -11.72
N VAL A 61 9.55 8.66 -11.00
CA VAL A 61 9.45 8.86 -9.55
C VAL A 61 9.73 10.31 -9.26
N LEU A 62 8.80 10.99 -8.57
CA LEU A 62 8.99 12.40 -8.22
C LEU A 62 10.03 12.57 -7.10
N SER A 63 9.95 11.75 -6.07
CA SER A 63 10.92 11.72 -4.98
C SER A 63 11.17 10.28 -4.56
N VAL A 64 12.42 9.82 -4.57
CA VAL A 64 12.77 8.48 -4.08
C VAL A 64 12.36 8.28 -2.61
N ALA A 65 12.34 9.36 -1.82
CA ALA A 65 11.86 9.30 -0.45
C ALA A 65 10.37 8.88 -0.34
N SER A 66 9.58 9.09 -1.40
CA SER A 66 8.18 8.63 -1.44
C SER A 66 8.02 7.14 -1.64
N MET A 67 9.10 6.46 -2.05
CA MET A 67 9.09 5.02 -2.27
C MET A 67 9.31 4.23 -0.98
N LEU A 68 9.99 4.83 0.01
CA LEU A 68 10.46 4.13 1.21
C LEU A 68 9.38 3.87 2.27
N TYR A 69 8.17 4.41 2.09
CA TYR A 69 7.07 4.20 3.05
C TYR A 69 6.54 2.76 3.05
N THR A 70 6.87 1.95 2.03
CA THR A 70 6.28 0.61 1.85
C THR A 70 6.94 -0.51 2.65
N HIS A 71 8.13 -0.32 3.23
CA HIS A 71 8.91 -1.44 3.82
C HIS A 71 9.49 -1.21 5.23
N GLY A 72 8.90 -0.34 6.05
CA GLY A 72 9.11 -0.36 7.51
C GLY A 72 10.49 0.07 8.03
N GLY A 73 11.31 0.76 7.23
CA GLY A 73 12.58 1.33 7.69
C GLY A 73 13.05 2.48 6.80
N PHE A 74 13.37 3.63 7.42
CA PHE A 74 13.98 4.79 6.75
C PHE A 74 15.44 4.50 6.43
N ASN A 75 15.71 3.75 5.36
CA ASN A 75 17.05 3.77 4.81
C ASN A 75 17.26 5.08 4.06
N ALA A 76 18.38 5.77 4.29
CA ALA A 76 18.76 7.07 3.71
C ALA A 76 18.98 7.07 2.17
N ALA A 77 18.39 6.09 1.47
CA ALA A 77 18.53 5.91 0.04
C ALA A 77 17.97 7.12 -0.72
N GLY A 78 18.81 7.69 -1.59
CA GLY A 78 18.46 8.87 -2.39
C GLY A 78 18.78 10.22 -1.73
N SER A 79 19.47 10.22 -0.58
CA SER A 79 19.87 11.46 0.14
C SER A 79 21.00 12.24 -0.54
N ASN A 80 21.61 11.67 -1.58
CA ASN A 80 22.72 12.27 -2.33
C ASN A 80 22.69 11.88 -3.82
N PRO A 81 23.46 12.58 -4.69
CA PRO A 81 23.49 12.31 -6.12
C PRO A 81 23.96 10.89 -6.48
N ALA A 82 24.88 10.31 -5.71
CA ALA A 82 25.40 8.96 -5.95
C ALA A 82 24.30 7.92 -5.80
N ASP A 83 23.55 8.00 -4.70
CA ASP A 83 22.40 7.14 -4.45
C ASP A 83 21.30 7.39 -5.47
N CYS A 84 21.02 8.65 -5.81
CA CYS A 84 20.01 8.99 -6.82
C CYS A 84 20.33 8.32 -8.17
N CYS A 85 21.58 8.39 -8.62
CA CYS A 85 22.00 7.68 -9.81
C CYS A 85 21.93 6.15 -9.64
N LYS A 86 22.46 5.61 -8.54
CA LYS A 86 22.45 4.16 -8.28
C LYS A 86 21.04 3.59 -8.31
N ILE A 87 20.08 4.30 -7.74
CA ILE A 87 18.67 3.97 -7.77
C ILE A 87 18.18 3.98 -9.21
N CYS A 88 18.43 5.05 -9.98
CA CYS A 88 18.07 5.08 -11.40
C CYS A 88 18.68 3.91 -12.19
N LYS A 89 19.95 3.54 -11.96
CA LYS A 89 20.62 2.37 -12.56
C LYS A 89 19.91 1.06 -12.23
N ASN A 90 19.30 0.95 -11.06
CA ASN A 90 18.58 -0.25 -10.64
C ASN A 90 17.07 -0.18 -10.92
N THR A 91 16.60 0.87 -11.59
CA THR A 91 15.18 1.08 -11.90
C THR A 91 14.90 0.85 -13.37
N ASP A 92 13.99 -0.05 -13.70
CA ASP A 92 13.52 -0.20 -15.08
C ASP A 92 12.95 1.12 -15.60
N LEU A 93 13.14 1.38 -16.90
CA LEU A 93 12.80 2.61 -17.63
C LEU A 93 13.54 3.89 -17.21
N CYS A 94 14.21 3.92 -16.06
CA CYS A 94 14.97 5.08 -15.64
C CYS A 94 16.26 5.21 -16.43
N ASN A 95 16.34 6.20 -17.31
CA ASN A 95 17.57 6.56 -18.02
C ASN A 95 18.02 8.01 -17.74
N ALA A 96 17.34 8.72 -16.85
CA ALA A 96 17.74 10.03 -16.36
C ALA A 96 17.35 10.22 -14.89
N TRP A 97 18.09 11.04 -14.17
CA TRP A 97 17.79 11.38 -12.78
C TRP A 97 18.08 12.85 -12.52
N VAL A 98 17.41 13.41 -11.52
CA VAL A 98 17.58 14.80 -11.09
C VAL A 98 17.60 14.83 -9.57
N PHE A 99 18.52 15.59 -8.99
CA PHE A 99 18.75 15.73 -7.57
C PHE A 99 18.85 17.20 -7.17
N CYS A 100 18.14 17.60 -6.12
CA CYS A 100 18.26 18.94 -5.56
C CYS A 100 19.35 19.01 -4.49
N ASN A 101 20.45 19.72 -4.76
CA ASN A 101 21.61 19.82 -3.87
C ASN A 101 21.65 21.08 -2.99
N GLN A 102 20.69 22.00 -3.16
CA GLN A 102 20.63 23.25 -2.40
C GLN A 102 19.72 23.12 -1.19
N ARG A 103 20.20 23.57 -0.02
CA ARG A 103 19.46 23.50 1.25
C ARG A 103 18.22 24.37 1.23
N GLU A 104 18.31 25.51 0.58
CA GLU A 104 17.24 26.49 0.39
C GLU A 104 16.19 26.03 -0.64
N GLY A 105 16.49 24.93 -1.35
CA GLY A 105 15.68 24.40 -2.42
C GLY A 105 16.19 24.72 -3.81
N CYS A 106 15.59 24.06 -4.80
CA CYS A 106 16.01 24.15 -6.20
C CYS A 106 14.89 24.68 -7.10
N GLY A 107 15.31 25.27 -8.23
CA GLY A 107 14.41 25.87 -9.21
C GLY A 107 13.89 27.27 -8.81
N PRO A 108 13.06 27.89 -9.65
CA PRO A 108 12.46 29.19 -9.36
C PRO A 108 11.43 29.11 -8.23
N LYS A 109 11.22 30.21 -7.51
CA LYS A 109 10.11 30.35 -6.55
C LYS A 109 8.78 30.01 -7.22
N GLY A 110 7.93 29.27 -6.53
CA GLY A 110 6.63 28.80 -7.02
C GLY A 110 6.69 27.62 -8.01
N SER A 111 7.86 27.21 -8.51
CA SER A 111 7.95 26.17 -9.56
C SER A 111 7.49 24.78 -9.10
N CYS A 112 7.81 24.39 -7.87
CA CYS A 112 7.31 23.16 -7.28
C CYS A 112 5.79 23.27 -7.06
N SER A 113 5.32 24.38 -6.49
CA SER A 113 3.88 24.58 -6.23
C SER A 113 3.06 24.56 -7.52
N ALA A 114 3.56 25.20 -8.58
CA ALA A 114 2.94 25.19 -9.90
C ALA A 114 2.87 23.78 -10.50
N TYR A 115 3.94 22.99 -10.36
CA TYR A 115 3.93 21.58 -10.77
C TYR A 115 2.92 20.77 -9.97
N ILE A 116 2.91 20.87 -8.64
CA ILE A 116 1.94 20.15 -7.81
C ILE A 116 0.51 20.55 -8.13
N ASN A 117 0.26 21.84 -8.39
CA ASN A 117 -1.06 22.34 -8.80
C ASN A 117 -1.47 21.84 -10.19
N SER A 118 -0.52 21.69 -11.13
CA SER A 118 -0.80 21.21 -12.49
C SER A 118 -1.13 19.72 -12.55
N LEU A 119 -0.75 18.94 -11.54
CA LEU A 119 -1.14 17.53 -11.43
C LEU A 119 -2.65 17.31 -11.17
N ASN A 120 -3.46 18.39 -11.15
CA ASN A 120 -4.91 18.39 -11.00
C ASN A 120 -5.37 17.70 -9.70
N ALA A 121 -5.48 18.49 -8.63
CA ALA A 121 -5.83 18.03 -7.28
C ALA A 121 -7.11 17.18 -7.21
N THR A 122 -8.05 17.33 -8.15
CA THR A 122 -9.31 16.56 -8.17
C THR A 122 -9.10 15.11 -8.62
N ALA A 123 -8.22 14.87 -9.60
CA ALA A 123 -7.89 13.52 -10.05
C ALA A 123 -7.04 12.76 -9.02
N MET A 124 -6.29 13.47 -8.18
CA MET A 124 -5.40 12.88 -7.17
C MET A 124 -6.03 12.72 -5.78
N ARG A 125 -7.01 13.57 -5.41
CA ARG A 125 -7.67 13.50 -4.09
C ARG A 125 -8.83 12.52 -4.03
N GLN A 126 -9.56 12.31 -5.13
CA GLN A 126 -10.68 11.36 -5.12
C GLN A 126 -10.23 9.91 -5.24
N ASP A 127 -8.99 9.68 -5.68
CA ASP A 127 -8.48 8.35 -5.92
C ASP A 127 -6.96 8.36 -5.77
N ALA A 128 -6.47 8.61 -4.54
CA ALA A 128 -5.07 8.37 -4.20
C ALA A 128 -4.64 6.92 -4.54
N SER A 129 -5.62 6.02 -4.73
CA SER A 129 -5.54 4.64 -5.26
C SER A 129 -5.29 4.50 -6.78
N SER A 130 -5.61 5.51 -7.60
CA SER A 130 -5.46 5.44 -9.08
C SER A 130 -4.54 6.48 -9.70
N ALA A 131 -3.91 7.34 -8.89
CA ALA A 131 -2.81 8.17 -9.34
C ALA A 131 -1.66 7.28 -9.82
N ARG A 132 -1.70 6.94 -11.12
CA ARG A 132 -0.51 6.59 -11.91
C ARG A 132 0.53 7.65 -11.59
N LEU A 133 1.76 7.21 -11.36
CA LEU A 133 2.87 8.04 -10.94
C LEU A 133 2.84 9.46 -11.55
N PRO A 134 3.22 10.47 -10.77
CA PRO A 134 4.04 10.33 -9.58
C PRO A 134 3.24 10.27 -8.26
N VAL A 135 3.56 9.28 -7.42
CA VAL A 135 3.02 9.10 -6.06
C VAL A 135 3.35 10.35 -5.24
N ILE A 136 2.31 11.11 -4.88
CA ILE A 136 2.40 12.21 -3.91
C ILE A 136 2.49 11.59 -2.53
N GLY A 137 3.71 11.31 -2.10
CA GLY A 137 3.97 10.76 -0.78
C GLY A 137 5.37 11.13 -0.35
N TRP A 138 5.73 12.40 -0.41
CA TRP A 138 7.01 12.82 0.11
C TRP A 138 7.19 12.30 1.55
N GLY A 139 8.36 11.72 1.84
CA GLY A 139 8.61 10.96 3.08
C GLY A 139 8.34 11.72 4.39
N SER A 140 8.69 11.11 5.51
CA SER A 140 8.22 11.45 6.86
C SER A 140 8.61 12.83 7.44
N PHE A 141 9.13 13.73 6.61
CA PHE A 141 9.43 15.13 6.94
C PHE A 141 8.59 16.15 6.15
N GLY A 142 7.34 15.82 5.79
CA GLY A 142 6.33 16.86 5.58
C GLY A 142 6.19 17.43 4.17
N GLY A 143 6.75 16.76 3.17
CA GLY A 143 6.08 16.58 1.91
C GLY A 143 5.48 17.70 1.10
N ARG A 144 6.10 18.86 1.16
CA ARG A 144 5.62 20.07 0.52
C ARG A 144 6.80 20.73 -0.14
N CYS A 145 6.52 21.43 -1.23
CA CYS A 145 7.40 22.48 -1.70
C CYS A 145 7.83 23.35 -0.52
N ASN A 146 9.04 23.91 -0.59
CA ASN A 146 9.46 24.89 0.40
C ASN A 146 8.43 26.04 0.46
N GLU A 147 8.47 26.86 1.51
CA GLU A 147 7.49 27.94 1.72
C GLU A 147 7.39 28.88 0.52
N ASP A 148 8.51 29.12 -0.17
CA ASP A 148 8.57 29.95 -1.38
C ASP A 148 8.20 29.20 -2.68
N GLY A 149 7.77 27.95 -2.57
CA GLY A 149 7.38 27.08 -3.67
C GLY A 149 8.53 26.51 -4.49
N THR A 150 9.77 26.54 -3.97
CA THR A 150 10.90 25.80 -4.57
C THR A 150 10.85 24.30 -4.25
N TRP A 151 11.64 23.52 -4.99
CA TRP A 151 11.79 22.08 -4.76
C TRP A 151 12.70 21.84 -3.56
N PRO A 152 12.46 20.82 -2.73
CA PRO A 152 13.13 20.68 -1.45
C PRO A 152 14.54 20.11 -1.65
N PHE A 153 15.41 20.40 -0.69
CA PHE A 153 16.72 19.77 -0.59
C PHE A 153 16.62 18.24 -0.58
N GLN A 154 17.60 17.56 -1.21
CA GLN A 154 17.68 16.09 -1.32
C GLN A 154 16.54 15.43 -2.09
N MET A 155 15.71 16.18 -2.81
CA MET A 155 14.77 15.55 -3.73
C MET A 155 15.53 14.82 -4.83
N CYS A 156 15.36 13.51 -4.92
CA CYS A 156 15.81 12.69 -6.03
C CYS A 156 14.62 12.27 -6.89
N SER A 157 14.53 12.78 -8.12
CA SER A 157 13.56 12.36 -9.12
C SER A 157 14.19 11.40 -10.13
N LEU A 158 13.46 10.34 -10.47
CA LEU A 158 13.82 9.39 -11.51
C LEU A 158 12.99 9.68 -12.76
N LYS A 159 13.62 9.72 -13.93
CA LYS A 159 13.00 10.15 -15.18
C LYS A 159 13.33 9.20 -16.33
N GLN A 160 12.46 9.25 -17.33
CA GLN A 160 12.70 8.73 -18.66
C GLN A 160 12.81 9.89 -19.65
N VAL A 161 13.90 9.92 -20.42
CA VAL A 161 14.15 10.85 -21.52
C VAL A 161 14.23 10.10 -22.84
N THR A 162 13.63 10.65 -23.89
CA THR A 162 13.60 10.01 -25.22
C THR A 162 14.96 10.09 -25.91
N ASP A 163 15.65 11.22 -25.78
CA ASP A 163 16.98 11.44 -26.33
C ASP A 163 17.98 11.73 -25.21
N VAL A 164 18.78 10.73 -24.84
CA VAL A 164 19.84 10.88 -23.83
C VAL A 164 21.00 11.75 -24.28
N LYS A 165 21.23 11.89 -25.60
CA LYS A 165 22.31 12.72 -26.13
C LYS A 165 21.91 14.19 -26.04
N ASN A 166 20.65 14.50 -26.38
CA ASN A 166 20.09 15.84 -26.38
C ASN A 166 18.99 16.03 -25.31
N ALA A 167 19.21 15.50 -24.11
CA ALA A 167 18.23 15.58 -23.03
C ALA A 167 17.91 17.06 -22.71
N VAL A 168 16.64 17.42 -22.86
CA VAL A 168 16.14 18.78 -22.67
C VAL A 168 16.33 19.21 -21.21
N VAL A 169 16.72 20.47 -20.98
CA VAL A 169 16.79 21.06 -19.63
C VAL A 169 15.50 21.84 -19.36
N ALA A 170 14.78 21.46 -18.31
CA ALA A 170 13.56 22.14 -17.87
C ALA A 170 13.90 23.49 -17.22
N GLY A 171 13.23 24.55 -17.67
CA GLY A 171 13.14 25.82 -16.92
C GLY A 171 14.44 26.64 -16.82
N GLN A 172 15.35 26.58 -17.79
CA GLN A 172 16.43 27.58 -17.86
C GLN A 172 15.87 28.96 -18.23
N ALA A 173 15.44 29.71 -17.22
CA ALA A 173 15.37 31.15 -17.29
C ALA A 173 16.81 31.70 -17.20
N GLY A 174 17.49 31.75 -18.35
CA GLY A 174 18.73 32.49 -18.52
C GLY A 174 20.04 31.70 -18.37
N PRO A 175 21.14 32.26 -18.91
CA PRO A 175 22.45 31.62 -18.91
C PRO A 175 23.04 31.54 -17.49
N GLY A 176 23.42 30.33 -17.06
CA GLY A 176 24.55 30.15 -16.15
C GLY A 176 24.30 29.65 -14.72
N LYS A 177 23.07 29.35 -14.27
CA LYS A 177 22.90 28.69 -12.95
C LYS A 177 21.87 27.59 -13.02
N ALA A 178 22.31 26.36 -12.77
CA ALA A 178 21.46 25.18 -12.62
C ALA A 178 20.51 25.24 -11.41
N GLN A 179 20.37 26.39 -10.71
CA GLN A 179 19.48 26.61 -9.56
C GLN A 179 19.47 25.43 -8.56
N GLY A 180 20.65 24.91 -8.21
CA GLY A 180 20.83 23.81 -7.26
C GLY A 180 20.61 22.39 -7.80
N TRP A 181 20.33 22.24 -9.09
CA TRP A 181 20.12 20.92 -9.70
C TRP A 181 21.42 20.25 -10.11
N ILE A 182 21.55 18.99 -9.69
CA ILE A 182 22.46 18.01 -10.27
C ILE A 182 21.58 16.98 -10.98
N SER A 183 21.93 16.60 -12.19
CA SER A 183 21.23 15.54 -12.92
C SER A 183 22.22 14.63 -13.62
N GLY A 184 21.73 13.58 -14.26
CA GLY A 184 22.54 12.74 -15.12
C GLY A 184 21.69 11.90 -16.05
N VAL A 185 22.34 11.35 -17.08
CA VAL A 185 21.73 10.40 -18.02
C VAL A 185 22.51 9.09 -18.02
N LEU A 186 21.81 7.99 -18.29
CA LEU A 186 22.37 6.65 -18.40
C LEU A 186 22.23 6.17 -19.86
N PRO A 187 23.18 6.50 -20.76
CA PRO A 187 23.10 6.12 -22.16
C PRO A 187 22.99 4.61 -22.36
N ALA A 188 23.67 3.82 -21.50
CA ALA A 188 23.61 2.37 -21.51
C ALA A 188 22.18 1.83 -21.35
N LYS A 189 21.29 2.56 -20.65
CA LYS A 189 19.88 2.18 -20.48
C LYS A 189 18.97 2.57 -21.63
N SER A 190 19.46 3.40 -22.54
CA SER A 190 18.75 3.73 -23.78
C SER A 190 19.02 2.71 -24.88
N GLN A 191 19.88 1.74 -24.60
CA GLN A 191 20.12 0.56 -25.44
C GLN A 191 19.56 -0.68 -24.73
N PRO A 192 19.24 -1.75 -25.48
CA PRO A 192 19.04 -3.08 -24.92
C PRO A 192 20.18 -3.46 -23.98
N ALA A 193 19.85 -3.90 -22.76
CA ALA A 193 20.87 -4.39 -21.82
C ALA A 193 21.66 -5.58 -22.39
N GLN A 194 20.97 -6.45 -23.15
CA GLN A 194 21.53 -7.62 -23.84
C GLN A 194 20.71 -7.90 -25.13
N GLN A 195 21.22 -8.75 -26.01
CA GLN A 195 20.49 -9.18 -27.20
C GLN A 195 19.15 -9.84 -26.82
N GLY A 196 18.05 -9.38 -27.42
CA GLY A 196 16.70 -9.85 -27.11
C GLY A 196 16.01 -9.14 -25.93
N CYS A 197 16.71 -8.24 -25.21
CA CYS A 197 16.09 -7.38 -24.21
C CYS A 197 15.50 -6.11 -24.85
N PRO A 198 14.30 -5.67 -24.44
CA PRO A 198 13.87 -4.31 -24.73
C PRO A 198 14.77 -3.27 -24.05
N ALA A 199 14.91 -2.10 -24.69
CA ALA A 199 15.57 -0.95 -24.07
C ALA A 199 14.81 -0.47 -22.82
N GLY A 200 15.53 0.07 -21.85
CA GLY A 200 14.97 0.57 -20.60
C GLY A 200 14.93 -0.44 -19.46
N LEU A 201 14.92 -1.76 -19.72
CA LEU A 201 15.00 -2.75 -18.65
C LEU A 201 16.44 -2.89 -18.12
N THR A 202 16.56 -3.15 -16.82
CA THR A 202 17.81 -3.57 -16.20
C THR A 202 18.21 -4.96 -16.66
N GLU A 203 19.50 -5.28 -16.57
CA GLU A 203 20.00 -6.63 -16.86
C GLU A 203 19.30 -7.69 -15.99
N ALA A 204 19.11 -7.39 -14.70
CA ALA A 204 18.42 -8.27 -13.76
C ALA A 204 16.97 -8.54 -14.18
N SER A 205 16.19 -7.49 -14.48
CA SER A 205 14.81 -7.63 -14.96
C SER A 205 14.75 -8.35 -16.31
N CYS A 206 15.68 -8.05 -17.21
CA CYS A 206 15.71 -8.73 -18.50
C CYS A 206 15.99 -10.23 -18.35
N LYS A 207 17.05 -10.62 -17.65
CA LYS A 207 17.41 -12.01 -17.41
C LYS A 207 16.27 -12.77 -16.72
N ALA A 208 15.61 -12.12 -15.76
CA ALA A 208 14.48 -12.72 -15.08
C ALA A 208 13.27 -12.89 -15.99
N CYS A 209 12.95 -11.91 -16.87
CA CYS A 209 11.89 -12.07 -17.87
C CYS A 209 12.22 -13.16 -18.90
N GLN A 210 13.47 -13.30 -19.34
CA GLN A 210 13.90 -14.37 -20.23
C GLN A 210 13.68 -15.76 -19.63
N ALA A 211 13.79 -15.89 -18.31
CA ALA A 211 13.60 -17.15 -17.60
C ALA A 211 12.13 -17.51 -17.36
N THR A 212 11.16 -16.64 -17.74
CA THR A 212 9.73 -16.92 -17.57
C THR A 212 9.18 -17.82 -18.67
N GLN A 213 7.98 -18.37 -18.45
CA GLN A 213 7.28 -19.17 -19.47
C GLN A 213 6.82 -18.32 -20.66
N SER A 214 6.65 -17.01 -20.46
CA SER A 214 6.21 -16.07 -21.49
C SER A 214 7.06 -14.77 -21.49
N PRO A 215 8.31 -14.82 -22.01
CA PRO A 215 9.22 -13.69 -21.96
C PRO A 215 8.66 -12.42 -22.63
N SER A 216 7.96 -12.55 -23.75
CA SER A 216 7.36 -11.42 -24.46
C SER A 216 6.32 -10.69 -23.61
N GLN A 217 5.46 -11.43 -22.90
CA GLN A 217 4.47 -10.85 -21.99
C GLN A 217 5.13 -10.24 -20.76
N CYS A 218 6.17 -10.88 -20.20
CA CYS A 218 6.96 -10.31 -19.12
C CYS A 218 7.54 -8.94 -19.51
N TYR A 219 8.13 -8.84 -20.69
CA TYR A 219 8.67 -7.59 -21.23
C TYR A 219 7.59 -6.53 -21.43
N GLN A 220 6.48 -6.88 -22.07
CA GLN A 220 5.37 -5.93 -22.27
C GLN A 220 4.82 -5.42 -20.93
N CYS A 221 4.75 -6.29 -19.92
CA CYS A 221 4.36 -5.91 -18.58
C CYS A 221 5.40 -4.99 -17.93
N ALA A 222 6.68 -5.38 -17.91
CA ALA A 222 7.75 -4.63 -17.25
C ALA A 222 7.96 -3.22 -17.86
N LEU A 223 7.66 -3.05 -19.16
CA LEU A 223 7.71 -1.75 -19.83
C LEU A 223 6.46 -0.88 -19.59
N LYS A 224 5.32 -1.48 -19.21
CA LYS A 224 4.06 -0.77 -18.93
C LYS A 224 3.90 -0.42 -17.46
N VAL A 225 4.37 -1.27 -16.57
CA VAL A 225 4.27 -1.07 -15.13
C VAL A 225 5.22 0.06 -14.76
N GLN A 226 4.65 1.24 -14.53
CA GLN A 226 5.43 2.37 -14.04
C GLN A 226 5.86 2.18 -12.56
N VAL A 227 5.35 1.16 -11.87
CA VAL A 227 5.59 0.91 -10.44
C VAL A 227 7.03 0.43 -10.19
N TYR A 228 7.79 1.27 -9.51
CA TYR A 228 9.15 1.00 -9.08
C TYR A 228 9.25 -0.27 -8.20
N GLY A 229 10.32 -1.06 -8.39
CA GLY A 229 10.88 -2.00 -7.40
C GLY A 229 10.17 -3.34 -7.26
N SER A 230 8.84 -3.38 -7.37
CA SER A 230 8.05 -4.62 -7.36
C SER A 230 7.42 -4.94 -8.72
N GLY A 231 7.42 -3.98 -9.66
CA GLY A 231 6.78 -4.13 -10.97
C GLY A 231 7.35 -5.28 -11.78
N ALA A 232 8.67 -5.30 -11.98
CA ALA A 232 9.33 -6.39 -12.71
C ALA A 232 9.13 -7.74 -12.00
N ALA A 233 9.32 -7.83 -10.68
CA ALA A 233 9.10 -9.06 -9.93
C ALA A 233 7.65 -9.59 -10.07
N SER A 234 6.67 -8.69 -10.07
CA SER A 234 5.27 -9.03 -10.30
C SER A 234 5.02 -9.48 -11.75
N CYS A 235 5.61 -8.80 -12.74
CA CYS A 235 5.55 -9.20 -14.14
C CYS A 235 6.19 -10.56 -14.38
N ILE A 236 7.33 -10.84 -13.74
CA ILE A 236 8.02 -12.14 -13.77
C ILE A 236 7.12 -13.21 -13.18
N ALA A 237 6.49 -12.94 -12.03
CA ALA A 237 5.55 -13.87 -11.40
C ALA A 237 4.35 -14.14 -12.31
N CYS A 238 3.74 -13.10 -12.90
CA CYS A 238 2.64 -13.25 -13.85
C CYS A 238 3.03 -14.07 -15.07
N ALA A 239 4.16 -13.77 -15.70
CA ALA A 239 4.64 -14.46 -16.89
C ALA A 239 5.15 -15.89 -16.60
N SER A 240 5.29 -16.26 -15.31
CA SER A 240 5.61 -17.61 -14.87
C SER A 240 4.37 -18.47 -14.61
N LEU A 241 3.16 -17.92 -14.78
CA LEU A 241 1.92 -18.68 -14.58
C LEU A 241 1.70 -19.70 -15.70
N PRO A 242 1.10 -20.87 -15.41
CA PRO A 242 1.04 -22.00 -16.35
C PRO A 242 0.27 -21.76 -17.66
N THR A 243 -0.71 -20.86 -17.67
CA THR A 243 -1.58 -20.64 -18.83
C THR A 243 -1.59 -19.19 -19.29
N ALA A 244 -1.74 -18.97 -20.59
CA ALA A 244 -1.83 -17.62 -21.16
C ALA A 244 -2.97 -16.79 -20.55
N ALA A 245 -4.12 -17.42 -20.25
CA ALA A 245 -5.25 -16.74 -19.62
C ALA A 245 -4.92 -16.23 -18.20
N GLN A 246 -4.18 -17.02 -17.41
CA GLN A 246 -3.70 -16.61 -16.09
C GLN A 246 -2.64 -15.51 -16.19
N GLN A 247 -1.68 -15.64 -17.12
CA GLN A 247 -0.67 -14.63 -17.39
C GLN A 247 -1.32 -13.29 -17.75
N ASP A 248 -2.27 -13.30 -18.71
CA ASP A 248 -3.00 -12.10 -19.15
C ASP A 248 -3.84 -11.49 -18.03
N THR A 249 -4.54 -12.31 -17.24
CA THR A 249 -5.32 -11.82 -16.09
C THR A 249 -4.41 -11.17 -15.07
N CYS A 250 -3.29 -11.81 -14.73
CA CYS A 250 -2.31 -11.29 -13.79
C CYS A 250 -1.72 -9.96 -14.27
N ILE A 251 -1.22 -9.91 -15.51
CA ILE A 251 -0.64 -8.70 -16.12
C ILE A 251 -1.67 -7.58 -16.16
N ASN A 252 -2.89 -7.85 -16.64
CA ASN A 252 -3.95 -6.85 -16.67
C ASN A 252 -4.29 -6.34 -15.26
N CYS A 253 -4.30 -7.22 -14.26
CA CYS A 253 -4.51 -6.84 -12.86
C CYS A 253 -3.41 -5.86 -12.41
N ILE A 254 -2.13 -6.25 -12.55
CA ILE A 254 -1.02 -5.43 -12.05
C ILE A 254 -0.79 -4.15 -12.86
N THR A 255 -1.15 -4.09 -14.15
CA THR A 255 -1.00 -2.85 -14.94
C THR A 255 -2.14 -1.86 -14.73
N ASN A 256 -3.32 -2.33 -14.32
CA ASN A 256 -4.50 -1.47 -14.17
C ASN A 256 -4.73 -0.99 -12.73
N PHE A 257 -4.18 -1.66 -11.70
CA PHE A 257 -4.51 -1.42 -10.29
C PHE A 257 -3.29 -1.14 -9.38
N SER A 258 -2.27 -0.45 -9.91
CA SER A 258 -0.88 -0.73 -9.54
C SER A 258 -0.22 0.02 -8.36
N SER A 259 -0.80 1.04 -7.71
CA SER A 259 0.02 1.88 -6.78
C SER A 259 -0.46 2.07 -5.35
N SER A 260 -1.72 1.78 -4.99
CA SER A 260 -2.19 2.06 -3.62
C SER A 260 -3.29 1.15 -3.11
N SER A 261 -3.96 0.37 -3.97
CA SER A 261 -4.71 -0.83 -3.58
C SER A 261 -3.78 -2.04 -3.47
N SER A 262 -2.65 -1.84 -2.78
CA SER A 262 -1.50 -2.76 -2.59
C SER A 262 -1.86 -4.14 -2.00
N SER A 263 -3.13 -4.45 -1.82
CA SER A 263 -3.67 -5.73 -1.37
C SER A 263 -4.33 -6.56 -2.48
N SER A 264 -4.78 -6.00 -3.61
CA SER A 264 -5.71 -6.73 -4.48
C SER A 264 -5.03 -7.70 -5.47
N CYS A 265 -4.09 -7.24 -6.29
CA CYS A 265 -3.42 -8.12 -7.27
C CYS A 265 -2.10 -8.68 -6.72
N SER A 266 -1.33 -7.83 -6.04
CA SER A 266 -0.08 -8.19 -5.37
C SER A 266 -0.29 -9.29 -4.33
N GLY A 267 -1.44 -9.32 -3.65
CA GLY A 267 -1.77 -10.35 -2.66
C GLY A 267 -1.84 -11.76 -3.24
N CYS A 268 -2.17 -11.94 -4.53
CA CYS A 268 -2.09 -13.24 -5.19
C CYS A 268 -0.63 -13.69 -5.42
N ILE A 269 0.30 -12.73 -5.52
CA ILE A 269 1.71 -12.94 -5.84
C ILE A 269 2.57 -13.05 -4.56
N SER A 270 2.23 -12.30 -3.52
CA SER A 270 3.03 -12.14 -2.29
C SER A 270 2.77 -13.19 -1.20
N TRP A 271 1.94 -14.20 -1.48
CA TRP A 271 1.50 -15.17 -0.46
C TRP A 271 2.53 -16.25 -0.10
N SER A 272 3.67 -16.29 -0.78
CA SER A 272 4.74 -17.25 -0.52
C SER A 272 5.85 -16.65 0.34
N SER A 273 6.61 -17.50 1.03
CA SER A 273 7.77 -17.09 1.85
C SER A 273 8.65 -16.09 1.09
N PRO A 274 9.28 -15.11 1.76
CA PRO A 274 10.10 -14.10 1.11
C PRO A 274 11.06 -14.72 0.09
N GLY A 275 10.85 -14.43 -1.19
CA GLY A 275 11.72 -14.87 -2.28
C GLY A 275 11.33 -16.16 -3.03
N GLN A 276 10.22 -16.82 -2.68
CA GLN A 276 9.67 -17.90 -3.52
C GLN A 276 8.27 -17.54 -3.98
N LEU A 277 7.86 -18.00 -5.17
CA LEU A 277 6.51 -17.84 -5.72
C LEU A 277 5.79 -19.19 -5.65
N ASN A 278 4.64 -19.28 -4.97
CA ASN A 278 3.78 -20.46 -5.08
C ASN A 278 2.93 -20.37 -6.34
N VAL A 279 3.50 -20.81 -7.47
CA VAL A 279 2.88 -20.73 -8.81
C VAL A 279 1.47 -21.32 -8.81
N SER A 280 1.22 -22.42 -8.11
CA SER A 280 -0.10 -23.06 -8.07
C SER A 280 -1.14 -22.23 -7.31
N ALA A 281 -0.78 -21.68 -6.14
CA ALA A 281 -1.70 -20.83 -5.37
C ALA A 281 -1.96 -19.50 -6.08
N THR A 282 -0.92 -18.91 -6.66
CA THR A 282 -1.03 -17.69 -7.47
C THR A 282 -1.91 -17.92 -8.70
N ALA A 283 -1.73 -19.03 -9.42
CA ALA A 283 -2.56 -19.41 -10.55
C ALA A 283 -4.04 -19.54 -10.15
N ALA A 284 -4.34 -20.29 -9.08
CA ALA A 284 -5.71 -20.45 -8.59
C ALA A 284 -6.35 -19.12 -8.14
N CYS A 285 -5.56 -18.20 -7.58
CA CYS A 285 -6.00 -16.86 -7.24
C CYS A 285 -6.38 -16.07 -8.50
N PHE A 286 -5.57 -16.11 -9.55
CA PHE A 286 -5.88 -15.43 -10.81
C PHE A 286 -7.02 -16.10 -11.59
N ASP A 287 -7.21 -17.41 -11.49
CA ASP A 287 -8.40 -18.08 -12.02
C ASP A 287 -9.67 -17.55 -11.33
N CYS A 288 -9.63 -17.38 -10.00
CA CYS A 288 -10.70 -16.76 -9.23
C CYS A 288 -10.96 -15.31 -9.67
N VAL A 289 -9.90 -14.52 -9.86
CA VAL A 289 -10.01 -13.13 -10.31
C VAL A 289 -10.60 -13.05 -11.72
N ALA A 290 -10.16 -13.92 -12.63
CA ALA A 290 -10.67 -14.01 -14.00
C ALA A 290 -12.17 -14.38 -14.00
N ALA A 291 -12.56 -15.38 -13.20
CA ALA A 291 -13.94 -15.80 -13.05
C ALA A 291 -14.83 -14.68 -12.49
N GLY A 292 -14.32 -13.93 -11.51
CA GLY A 292 -15.02 -12.80 -10.90
C GLY A 292 -15.20 -11.59 -11.82
N GLY A 293 -14.26 -11.36 -12.75
CA GLY A 293 -14.29 -10.24 -13.69
C GLY A 293 -13.77 -8.92 -13.11
N LYS A 294 -13.99 -7.80 -13.82
CA LYS A 294 -13.39 -6.48 -13.51
C LYS A 294 -13.75 -5.96 -12.12
N GLU A 295 -14.96 -6.20 -11.64
CA GLU A 295 -15.43 -5.75 -10.32
C GLU A 295 -14.65 -6.42 -9.17
N ARG A 296 -14.10 -7.62 -9.41
CA ARG A 296 -13.32 -8.37 -8.42
C ARG A 296 -11.82 -8.07 -8.50
N MET A 297 -11.33 -7.54 -9.62
CA MET A 297 -9.91 -7.18 -9.75
C MET A 297 -9.49 -6.04 -8.80
N SER A 298 -10.36 -5.07 -8.53
CA SER A 298 -10.01 -3.89 -7.72
C SER A 298 -9.93 -4.16 -6.22
N ASN A 299 -10.72 -5.10 -5.69
CA ASN A 299 -10.83 -5.41 -4.25
C ASN A 299 -10.50 -6.88 -3.90
N SER A 300 -10.02 -7.64 -4.89
CA SER A 300 -9.70 -9.08 -4.89
C SER A 300 -10.14 -9.88 -3.65
N PRO A 301 -11.44 -10.21 -3.53
CA PRO A 301 -11.89 -11.19 -2.55
C PRO A 301 -11.15 -12.53 -2.66
N CYS A 302 -10.62 -12.84 -3.85
CA CYS A 302 -9.77 -14.00 -4.09
C CYS A 302 -8.49 -13.97 -3.23
N VAL A 303 -7.88 -12.81 -3.02
CA VAL A 303 -6.73 -12.68 -2.11
C VAL A 303 -7.10 -13.03 -0.68
N GLN A 304 -8.31 -12.70 -0.23
CA GLN A 304 -8.74 -13.04 1.14
C GLN A 304 -8.78 -14.55 1.39
N CYS A 305 -9.01 -15.36 0.35
CA CYS A 305 -8.91 -16.81 0.49
C CYS A 305 -7.48 -17.26 0.79
N LEU A 306 -6.47 -16.54 0.30
CA LEU A 306 -5.07 -16.82 0.60
C LEU A 306 -4.65 -16.19 1.94
N SER A 307 -4.96 -14.92 2.17
CA SER A 307 -4.40 -14.15 3.30
C SER A 307 -4.96 -14.51 4.68
N VAL A 308 -6.06 -15.26 4.76
CA VAL A 308 -6.63 -15.64 6.06
C VAL A 308 -5.79 -16.74 6.70
N TYR A 309 -5.52 -16.59 8.01
CA TYR A 309 -4.79 -17.55 8.81
C TYR A 309 -5.68 -18.13 9.93
N PRO A 310 -5.72 -19.47 10.11
CA PRO A 310 -5.12 -20.46 9.23
C PRO A 310 -5.77 -20.43 7.82
N PRO A 311 -5.05 -20.87 6.76
CA PRO A 311 -5.61 -20.95 5.43
C PRO A 311 -6.90 -21.79 5.43
N PRO A 312 -7.92 -21.42 4.65
CA PRO A 312 -9.13 -22.21 4.51
C PRO A 312 -8.86 -23.69 4.20
N ALA A 313 -9.47 -24.61 4.94
CA ALA A 313 -9.32 -26.04 4.68
C ALA A 313 -9.86 -26.44 3.29
N ASN A 314 -10.79 -25.66 2.74
CA ASN A 314 -11.33 -25.82 1.39
C ASN A 314 -11.10 -24.53 0.58
N MET A 315 -9.86 -24.39 0.07
CA MET A 315 -9.45 -23.28 -0.79
C MET A 315 -10.30 -23.16 -2.06
N THR A 316 -10.59 -24.28 -2.73
CA THR A 316 -11.38 -24.31 -3.97
C THR A 316 -12.76 -23.69 -3.76
N GLY A 317 -13.46 -24.09 -2.70
CA GLY A 317 -14.77 -23.54 -2.37
C GLY A 317 -14.69 -22.06 -1.96
N CYS A 318 -13.59 -21.65 -1.31
CA CYS A 318 -13.37 -20.24 -1.00
C CYS A 318 -13.26 -19.40 -2.29
N PHE A 319 -12.45 -19.84 -3.25
CA PHE A 319 -12.31 -19.17 -4.53
C PHE A 319 -13.63 -19.14 -5.32
N GLN A 320 -14.40 -20.24 -5.31
CA GLN A 320 -15.74 -20.25 -5.93
C GLN A 320 -16.65 -19.19 -5.31
N CYS A 321 -16.69 -19.08 -3.98
CA CYS A 321 -17.43 -18.03 -3.27
C CYS A 321 -16.91 -16.63 -3.65
N ALA A 322 -15.59 -16.43 -3.65
CA ALA A 322 -14.97 -15.14 -3.93
C ALA A 322 -15.21 -14.65 -5.37
N SER A 323 -15.32 -15.60 -6.30
CA SER A 323 -15.61 -15.35 -7.72
C SER A 323 -17.10 -15.27 -8.06
N ASP A 324 -18.00 -15.58 -7.12
CA ASP A 324 -19.44 -15.63 -7.36
C ASP A 324 -19.99 -14.24 -7.70
N LYS A 325 -20.48 -14.07 -8.92
CA LYS A 325 -21.06 -12.80 -9.40
C LYS A 325 -22.43 -12.50 -8.81
N ALA A 326 -23.08 -13.47 -8.16
CA ALA A 326 -24.32 -13.24 -7.42
C ALA A 326 -24.07 -12.52 -6.08
N LEU A 327 -22.84 -12.54 -5.56
CA LEU A 327 -22.48 -11.76 -4.37
C LEU A 327 -22.11 -10.32 -4.76
N SER A 328 -22.27 -9.34 -3.89
CA SER A 328 -21.67 -8.01 -4.10
C SER A 328 -20.13 -8.08 -3.97
N SER A 329 -19.40 -7.10 -4.52
CA SER A 329 -17.94 -6.90 -4.35
C SER A 329 -17.48 -7.16 -2.91
N SER A 330 -18.21 -6.58 -1.98
CA SER A 330 -18.00 -6.65 -0.55
C SER A 330 -18.35 -8.00 0.09
N ALA A 331 -19.47 -8.62 -0.29
CA ALA A 331 -19.86 -9.92 0.25
C ALA A 331 -18.81 -10.98 -0.08
N ALA A 332 -18.28 -10.99 -1.30
CA ALA A 332 -17.24 -11.94 -1.65
C ALA A 332 -15.96 -11.77 -0.82
N TYR A 333 -15.67 -10.56 -0.32
CA TYR A 333 -14.50 -10.33 0.54
C TYR A 333 -14.60 -11.12 1.86
N GLY A 334 -15.83 -11.36 2.34
CA GLY A 334 -16.10 -12.19 3.51
C GLY A 334 -15.85 -13.69 3.30
N CYS A 335 -15.74 -14.17 2.05
CA CYS A 335 -15.56 -15.60 1.73
C CYS A 335 -14.33 -16.20 2.41
N GLY A 336 -13.18 -15.49 2.41
CA GLY A 336 -11.95 -15.94 3.06
C GLY A 336 -12.17 -16.38 4.51
N LYS A 337 -12.76 -15.49 5.31
CA LYS A 337 -13.03 -15.75 6.72
C LYS A 337 -14.13 -16.78 6.94
N CYS A 338 -15.19 -16.79 6.11
CA CYS A 338 -16.24 -17.81 6.20
C CYS A 338 -15.71 -19.23 5.92
N PHE A 339 -14.74 -19.38 5.01
CA PHE A 339 -14.16 -20.68 4.68
C PHE A 339 -13.00 -21.10 5.60
N ALA A 340 -12.40 -20.16 6.32
CA ALA A 340 -11.49 -20.46 7.43
C ALA A 340 -12.23 -20.82 8.73
N ALA A 341 -13.53 -20.55 8.80
CA ALA A 341 -14.34 -20.93 9.95
C ALA A 341 -14.55 -22.46 10.02
N PRO A 342 -14.71 -23.03 11.23
CA PRO A 342 -15.15 -24.39 11.46
C PRO A 342 -16.42 -24.72 10.68
N SER A 343 -16.55 -25.98 10.29
CA SER A 343 -17.64 -26.47 9.45
C SER A 343 -19.03 -26.12 9.99
N GLN A 344 -19.22 -26.10 11.32
CA GLN A 344 -20.52 -25.78 11.93
C GLN A 344 -20.99 -24.32 11.75
N TYR A 345 -20.09 -23.38 11.43
CA TYR A 345 -20.43 -21.95 11.25
C TYR A 345 -20.39 -21.50 9.80
N LYS A 346 -19.76 -22.28 8.93
CA LYS A 346 -19.61 -21.97 7.52
C LYS A 346 -20.97 -21.72 6.84
N SER A 347 -21.97 -22.53 7.11
CA SER A 347 -23.32 -22.37 6.53
C SER A 347 -23.97 -21.05 6.96
N SER A 348 -23.95 -20.70 8.25
CA SER A 348 -24.48 -19.44 8.76
C SER A 348 -23.75 -18.23 8.19
N CYS A 349 -22.41 -18.31 8.08
CA CYS A 349 -21.60 -17.27 7.47
C CYS A 349 -21.98 -17.05 5.99
N MET A 350 -22.10 -18.14 5.23
CA MET A 350 -22.51 -18.09 3.82
C MET A 350 -23.94 -17.55 3.65
N SER A 351 -24.85 -17.92 4.54
CA SER A 351 -26.22 -17.37 4.56
C SER A 351 -26.23 -15.87 4.86
N CYS A 352 -25.34 -15.40 5.73
CA CYS A 352 -25.15 -13.96 5.98
C CYS A 352 -24.66 -13.26 4.71
N LEU A 353 -23.62 -13.78 4.04
CA LEU A 353 -23.09 -13.19 2.80
C LEU A 353 -24.14 -13.06 1.69
N LYS A 354 -24.97 -14.10 1.52
CA LYS A 354 -26.02 -14.13 0.49
C LYS A 354 -27.13 -13.10 0.72
N GLN A 355 -27.34 -12.62 1.94
CA GLN A 355 -28.30 -11.54 2.22
C GLN A 355 -27.85 -10.19 1.64
N PHE A 356 -26.56 -10.05 1.30
CA PHE A 356 -25.97 -8.84 0.71
C PHE A 356 -25.66 -9.02 -0.78
N ASN A 357 -26.51 -9.75 -1.50
CA ASN A 357 -26.37 -10.02 -2.94
C ASN A 357 -26.72 -8.81 -3.84
N SER A 358 -27.28 -7.72 -3.31
CA SER A 358 -27.62 -6.53 -4.08
C SER A 358 -26.49 -5.50 -4.08
N ALA A 359 -26.22 -4.88 -5.24
CA ALA A 359 -25.14 -3.92 -5.45
C ALA A 359 -25.27 -2.62 -4.61
N SER A 360 -26.44 -2.36 -4.03
CA SER A 360 -26.73 -1.18 -3.18
C SER A 360 -26.59 -1.45 -1.68
N ALA A 361 -26.35 -2.69 -1.25
CA ALA A 361 -26.24 -3.03 0.15
C ALA A 361 -24.85 -2.65 0.70
N LEU A 362 -24.84 -1.64 1.58
CA LEU A 362 -23.78 -1.27 2.54
C LEU A 362 -22.50 -2.11 2.42
N THR A 363 -21.57 -1.63 1.60
CA THR A 363 -20.33 -2.31 1.18
C THR A 363 -19.45 -2.81 2.32
N THR A 364 -19.69 -2.38 3.55
CA THR A 364 -18.90 -2.81 4.70
C THR A 364 -19.58 -3.96 5.46
N ALA A 365 -20.91 -3.94 5.60
CA ALA A 365 -21.65 -4.95 6.37
C ALA A 365 -21.47 -6.37 5.82
N ALA A 366 -21.41 -6.53 4.50
CA ALA A 366 -21.25 -7.85 3.90
C ALA A 366 -19.88 -8.49 4.20
N ALA A 367 -18.80 -7.70 4.20
CA ALA A 367 -17.46 -8.19 4.57
C ALA A 367 -17.39 -8.62 6.05
N ASN A 368 -18.25 -8.03 6.88
CA ASN A 368 -18.31 -8.22 8.33
C ASN A 368 -18.97 -9.55 8.74
N CYS A 369 -19.76 -10.20 7.88
CA CYS A 369 -20.20 -11.58 8.09
C CYS A 369 -19.01 -12.52 8.35
N GLY A 370 -17.89 -12.31 7.64
CA GLY A 370 -16.67 -13.07 7.84
C GLY A 370 -16.05 -12.90 9.23
N GLY A 371 -16.12 -11.69 9.81
CA GLY A 371 -15.59 -11.44 11.17
C GLY A 371 -16.43 -12.06 12.29
N CYS A 372 -17.71 -12.36 12.04
CA CYS A 372 -18.53 -13.16 12.95
C CYS A 372 -18.10 -14.64 13.01
N ALA A 373 -17.29 -15.08 12.05
CA ALA A 373 -16.84 -16.45 11.92
C ALA A 373 -15.40 -16.63 12.39
N THR A 374 -14.83 -15.78 13.25
CA THR A 374 -13.45 -15.93 13.77
C THR A 374 -13.40 -16.78 15.04
N GLN A 375 -12.21 -17.30 15.37
CA GLN A 375 -11.98 -18.26 16.45
C GLN A 375 -12.50 -17.83 17.83
N SER A 376 -12.39 -16.55 18.17
CA SER A 376 -12.89 -16.03 19.46
C SER A 376 -14.41 -16.15 19.58
N VAL A 377 -15.14 -15.81 18.52
CA VAL A 377 -16.61 -15.91 18.47
C VAL A 377 -17.06 -17.36 18.28
N GLN A 378 -16.28 -18.18 17.58
CA GLN A 378 -16.56 -19.60 17.35
C GLN A 378 -16.62 -20.45 18.64
N SER A 379 -15.95 -20.03 19.72
CA SER A 379 -16.06 -20.71 21.02
C SER A 379 -17.45 -20.55 21.66
N GLN A 380 -18.32 -19.71 21.08
CA GLN A 380 -19.63 -19.34 21.61
C GLN A 380 -20.69 -19.28 20.49
N PRO A 381 -21.37 -20.40 20.17
CA PRO A 381 -22.36 -20.44 19.07
C PRO A 381 -23.45 -19.36 19.14
N ALA A 382 -23.93 -19.05 20.35
CA ALA A 382 -24.93 -18.01 20.57
C ALA A 382 -24.41 -16.61 20.21
N ALA A 383 -23.13 -16.33 20.47
CA ALA A 383 -22.51 -15.06 20.12
C ALA A 383 -22.31 -14.93 18.60
N ALA A 384 -21.92 -16.01 17.92
CA ALA A 384 -21.84 -16.03 16.46
C ALA A 384 -23.19 -15.69 15.82
N GLN A 385 -24.28 -16.28 16.31
CA GLN A 385 -25.62 -15.98 15.82
C GLN A 385 -26.04 -14.53 16.10
N GLN A 386 -25.74 -14.00 17.29
CA GLN A 386 -25.99 -12.59 17.62
C GLN A 386 -25.19 -11.64 16.74
N CYS A 387 -23.96 -12.02 16.38
CA CYS A 387 -23.13 -11.29 15.44
C CYS A 387 -23.75 -11.26 14.03
N TYR A 388 -24.16 -12.41 13.49
CA TYR A 388 -24.84 -12.44 12.18
C TYR A 388 -26.14 -11.61 12.19
N ASN A 389 -26.92 -11.70 13.28
CA ASN A 389 -28.13 -10.89 13.44
C ASN A 389 -27.82 -9.39 13.55
N CYS A 390 -26.69 -9.02 14.17
CA CYS A 390 -26.20 -7.65 14.23
C CYS A 390 -25.82 -7.16 12.83
N VAL A 391 -24.99 -7.91 12.11
CA VAL A 391 -24.55 -7.57 10.75
C VAL A 391 -25.74 -7.41 9.79
N ALA A 392 -26.72 -8.31 9.86
CA ALA A 392 -27.91 -8.26 9.01
C ALA A 392 -28.79 -7.02 9.25
N LYS A 393 -28.71 -6.41 10.44
CA LYS A 393 -29.50 -5.22 10.82
C LYS A 393 -28.69 -3.92 10.85
N ALA A 394 -27.37 -4.01 10.79
CA ALA A 394 -26.46 -2.89 10.97
C ALA A 394 -26.39 -2.00 9.71
N SER A 395 -26.19 -0.71 9.93
CA SER A 395 -25.71 0.20 8.90
C SER A 395 -24.26 -0.12 8.51
N ALA A 396 -23.74 0.46 7.42
CA ALA A 396 -22.35 0.22 6.97
C ALA A 396 -21.32 0.51 8.07
N SER A 397 -21.53 1.60 8.82
CA SER A 397 -20.63 2.04 9.90
C SER A 397 -20.75 1.16 11.16
N SER A 398 -21.94 0.62 11.45
CA SER A 398 -22.17 -0.25 12.62
C SER A 398 -21.75 -1.71 12.36
N GLY A 399 -21.71 -2.14 11.09
CA GLY A 399 -21.34 -3.50 10.70
C GLY A 399 -19.93 -3.88 11.11
N ASP A 400 -18.98 -2.92 11.05
CA ASP A 400 -17.59 -3.17 11.43
C ASP A 400 -17.52 -3.58 12.90
N TYR A 401 -18.22 -2.84 13.76
CA TYR A 401 -18.29 -3.14 15.18
C TYR A 401 -18.93 -4.49 15.46
N CYS A 402 -20.00 -4.88 14.74
CA CYS A 402 -20.57 -6.22 14.90
C CYS A 402 -19.49 -7.31 14.73
N SER A 403 -18.55 -7.14 13.78
CA SER A 403 -17.53 -8.13 13.47
C SER A 403 -16.22 -8.00 14.27
N MET A 404 -15.92 -6.83 14.84
CA MET A 404 -14.69 -6.55 15.60
C MET A 404 -14.53 -7.41 16.85
N MET A 405 -15.63 -7.91 17.39
CA MET A 405 -15.65 -8.82 18.53
C MET A 405 -14.86 -10.10 18.29
N GLY A 406 -14.81 -10.51 17.02
CA GLY A 406 -14.02 -11.65 16.58
C GLY A 406 -12.52 -11.54 16.84
N ASN A 407 -11.99 -10.32 16.99
CA ASN A 407 -10.55 -10.06 17.04
C ASN A 407 -10.06 -9.55 18.40
N THR A 408 -10.95 -9.19 19.31
CA THR A 408 -10.59 -8.33 20.47
C THR A 408 -11.19 -8.78 21.80
N VAL A 409 -12.10 -9.75 21.79
CA VAL A 409 -12.80 -10.20 23.00
C VAL A 409 -11.99 -11.28 23.70
N SER A 410 -11.61 -11.00 24.94
CA SER A 410 -11.04 -11.99 25.85
C SER A 410 -12.13 -12.90 26.43
N ALA A 411 -11.75 -14.06 26.97
CA ALA A 411 -12.68 -14.95 27.67
C ALA A 411 -13.48 -14.23 28.78
N ALA A 412 -12.90 -13.20 29.40
CA ALA A 412 -13.55 -12.43 30.45
C ALA A 412 -14.74 -11.57 29.95
N ASN A 413 -14.75 -11.21 28.66
CA ASN A 413 -15.78 -10.38 28.05
C ASN A 413 -16.92 -11.20 27.40
N VAL A 414 -16.79 -12.53 27.34
CA VAL A 414 -17.79 -13.42 26.74
C VAL A 414 -19.20 -13.26 27.34
N PRO A 415 -19.39 -13.13 28.67
CA PRO A 415 -20.73 -12.94 29.24
C PRO A 415 -21.40 -11.62 28.83
N LEU A 416 -20.63 -10.64 28.34
CA LEU A 416 -21.11 -9.31 27.96
C LEU A 416 -21.55 -9.23 26.50
N LEU A 417 -21.28 -10.26 25.69
CA LEU A 417 -21.61 -10.32 24.26
C LEU A 417 -23.09 -10.02 23.96
N PRO A 418 -24.07 -10.57 24.70
CA PRO A 418 -25.47 -10.26 24.43
C PRO A 418 -25.81 -8.78 24.65
N ALA A 419 -25.27 -8.17 25.71
CA ALA A 419 -25.47 -6.75 25.99
C ALA A 419 -24.80 -5.86 24.94
N TYR A 420 -23.64 -6.27 24.45
CA TYR A 420 -22.93 -5.59 23.38
C TYR A 420 -23.71 -5.61 22.06
N TYR A 421 -24.15 -6.78 21.59
CA TYR A 421 -24.92 -6.85 20.35
C TYR A 421 -26.27 -6.14 20.47
N LYS A 422 -26.89 -6.13 21.66
CA LYS A 422 -28.09 -5.33 21.93
C LYS A 422 -27.80 -3.81 21.84
N CYS A 423 -26.63 -3.37 22.30
CA CYS A 423 -26.14 -1.99 22.19
C CYS A 423 -25.97 -1.58 20.71
N LEU A 424 -25.40 -2.45 19.88
CA LEU A 424 -25.19 -2.18 18.44
C LEU A 424 -26.48 -2.18 17.60
N GLN A 425 -27.51 -2.90 18.03
CA GLN A 425 -28.79 -3.00 17.31
C GLN A 425 -29.72 -1.79 17.52
N GLN A 426 -29.31 -0.77 18.28
CA GLN A 426 -30.13 0.42 18.50
C GLN A 426 -30.18 1.30 17.24
N PRO A 427 -31.35 1.83 16.83
CA PRO A 427 -31.54 2.52 15.55
C PRO A 427 -30.76 3.84 15.42
N ASP A 428 -30.42 4.51 16.52
CA ASP A 428 -29.64 5.75 16.53
C ASP A 428 -28.11 5.51 16.62
N ALA A 429 -27.69 4.24 16.63
CA ALA A 429 -26.28 3.83 16.66
C ALA A 429 -25.50 4.14 15.37
N ILE A 430 -26.21 4.64 14.35
CA ILE A 430 -25.81 4.70 12.96
C ILE A 430 -24.76 5.80 12.69
N THR A 431 -24.58 6.77 13.60
CA THR A 431 -23.66 7.90 13.42
C THR A 431 -22.50 8.00 14.43
N GLY A 432 -22.23 6.97 15.24
CA GLY A 432 -21.00 6.95 16.07
C GLY A 432 -20.97 6.03 17.29
N SER A 433 -22.11 5.47 17.72
CA SER A 433 -22.17 4.73 18.99
C SER A 433 -21.50 3.34 18.96
N GLY A 434 -21.26 2.77 17.77
CA GLY A 434 -20.53 1.51 17.65
C GLY A 434 -19.15 1.57 18.31
N SER A 435 -18.48 2.72 18.20
CA SER A 435 -17.21 3.01 18.89
C SER A 435 -17.37 3.05 20.42
N GLY A 436 -18.51 3.55 20.92
CA GLY A 436 -18.84 3.58 22.35
C GLY A 436 -19.11 2.19 22.91
N CYS A 437 -19.97 1.40 22.25
CA CYS A 437 -20.25 0.02 22.65
C CYS A 437 -18.96 -0.81 22.65
N PHE A 438 -18.09 -0.61 21.66
CA PHE A 438 -16.78 -1.27 21.58
C PHE A 438 -15.83 -0.79 22.68
N GLY A 439 -15.77 0.53 22.92
CA GLY A 439 -14.95 1.14 23.96
C GLY A 439 -15.25 0.58 25.36
N CYS A 440 -16.51 0.30 25.68
CA CYS A 440 -16.90 -0.35 26.94
C CYS A 440 -16.26 -1.75 27.13
N LEU A 441 -15.91 -2.45 26.04
CA LEU A 441 -15.33 -3.78 26.08
C LEU A 441 -13.81 -3.79 25.94
N SER A 442 -13.26 -2.83 25.17
CA SER A 442 -11.83 -2.76 24.87
C SER A 442 -11.01 -1.99 25.91
N SER A 443 -11.66 -1.16 26.73
CA SER A 443 -10.99 -0.40 27.79
C SER A 443 -10.58 -1.33 28.93
N PRO A 444 -9.52 -1.03 29.72
CA PRO A 444 -9.11 -1.78 30.92
C PRO A 444 -10.08 -1.55 32.09
N VAL A 445 -11.37 -1.52 31.78
CA VAL A 445 -12.47 -1.36 32.71
C VAL A 445 -12.72 -2.75 33.30
N PRO A 446 -12.84 -2.87 34.64
CA PRO A 446 -13.25 -4.15 35.23
C PRO A 446 -14.50 -4.67 34.52
N THR A 447 -14.57 -5.95 34.20
CA THR A 447 -15.70 -6.56 33.47
C THR A 447 -17.07 -6.22 34.08
N ALA A 448 -17.14 -6.05 35.40
CA ALA A 448 -18.32 -5.59 36.13
C ALA A 448 -18.82 -4.19 35.73
N ASN A 449 -17.93 -3.31 35.27
CA ASN A 449 -18.23 -1.95 34.84
C ASN A 449 -18.54 -1.87 33.34
N ALA A 450 -18.03 -2.81 32.53
CA ALA A 450 -18.36 -2.91 31.11
C ALA A 450 -19.86 -3.18 30.87
N ALA A 451 -20.49 -4.04 31.68
CA ALA A 451 -21.94 -4.27 31.64
C ALA A 451 -22.75 -2.97 31.89
N LYS A 452 -22.31 -2.17 32.86
CA LYS A 452 -22.97 -0.90 33.23
C LYS A 452 -22.76 0.16 32.16
N CYS A 453 -21.57 0.20 31.56
CA CYS A 453 -21.25 1.03 30.41
C CYS A 453 -22.15 0.70 29.20
N LEU A 454 -22.30 -0.58 28.83
CA LEU A 454 -23.18 -1.00 27.74
C LEU A 454 -24.66 -0.67 28.01
N SER A 455 -25.10 -0.81 29.27
CA SER A 455 -26.44 -0.41 29.67
C SER A 455 -26.64 1.10 29.60
N CYS A 456 -25.63 1.91 29.97
CA CYS A 456 -25.65 3.37 29.84
C CYS A 456 -25.84 3.78 28.38
N ILE A 457 -25.04 3.22 27.47
CA ILE A 457 -25.13 3.54 26.03
C ILE A 457 -26.50 3.15 25.48
N SER A 458 -27.01 1.97 25.86
CA SER A 458 -28.33 1.51 25.42
C SER A 458 -29.46 2.42 25.91
N ALA A 459 -29.32 3.06 27.08
CA ALA A 459 -30.30 3.97 27.65
C ALA A 459 -30.22 5.40 27.09
N VAL A 460 -29.03 5.83 26.65
CA VAL A 460 -28.77 7.19 26.11
C VAL A 460 -28.93 7.24 24.58
N ALA A 461 -29.30 6.11 23.95
CA ALA A 461 -29.27 5.90 22.50
C ALA A 461 -29.98 6.97 21.66
N SER A 462 -31.00 7.66 22.18
CA SER A 462 -31.67 8.76 21.48
C SER A 462 -30.81 10.02 21.27
N ASN A 463 -29.55 10.04 21.73
CA ASN A 463 -28.62 11.16 21.54
C ASN A 463 -27.20 10.68 21.14
N PRO A 464 -26.79 10.84 19.86
CA PRO A 464 -25.50 10.37 19.36
C PRO A 464 -24.30 10.89 20.15
N ALA A 465 -24.35 12.16 20.57
CA ALA A 465 -23.28 12.81 21.31
C ALA A 465 -23.11 12.24 22.71
N GLY A 466 -24.15 11.68 23.35
CA GLY A 466 -24.09 11.12 24.71
C GLY A 466 -23.48 9.71 24.79
N SER A 467 -23.51 8.95 23.68
CA SER A 467 -23.08 7.55 23.64
C SER A 467 -21.58 7.34 23.85
N THR A 468 -20.74 8.28 23.38
CA THR A 468 -19.28 8.22 23.52
C THR A 468 -18.83 8.51 24.96
N TRP A 469 -19.57 9.35 25.70
CA TRP A 469 -19.24 9.74 27.08
C TRP A 469 -19.55 8.67 28.13
N CYS A 470 -20.50 7.76 27.85
CA CYS A 470 -20.73 6.62 28.74
C CYS A 470 -19.43 5.83 28.94
N ASN A 471 -18.60 5.62 27.91
CA ASN A 471 -17.32 4.93 28.07
C ASN A 471 -16.37 5.69 29.02
N SER A 472 -16.32 7.02 28.91
CA SER A 472 -15.50 7.86 29.78
C SER A 472 -15.93 7.81 31.25
N CYS A 473 -17.23 7.75 31.55
CA CYS A 473 -17.71 7.65 32.92
C CYS A 473 -17.29 6.35 33.61
N TRP A 474 -17.09 5.27 32.85
CA TRP A 474 -16.74 3.96 33.39
C TRP A 474 -15.24 3.63 33.25
N ALA A 475 -14.44 4.56 32.72
CA ALA A 475 -12.99 4.42 32.59
C ALA A 475 -12.27 4.46 33.96
N ALA A 476 -11.05 3.91 34.00
CA ALA A 476 -10.22 3.93 35.19
C ALA A 476 -9.88 5.37 35.61
N GLY A 477 -10.12 5.71 36.89
CA GLY A 477 -9.81 7.03 37.46
C GLY A 477 -11.04 7.91 37.77
N VAL A 478 -12.23 7.55 37.30
CA VAL A 478 -13.48 8.25 37.68
C VAL A 478 -13.89 7.87 39.10
N LYS A 479 -14.02 8.87 39.98
CA LYS A 479 -14.32 8.65 41.41
C LYS A 479 -15.76 8.17 41.65
N ASP A 480 -16.73 8.64 40.86
CA ASP A 480 -18.15 8.28 41.01
C ASP A 480 -18.83 8.06 39.64
N PRO A 481 -18.64 6.88 39.02
CA PRO A 481 -19.16 6.58 37.69
C PRO A 481 -20.70 6.69 37.61
N LEU A 482 -21.40 6.44 38.73
CA LEU A 482 -22.86 6.53 38.79
C LEU A 482 -23.33 7.98 38.74
N LYS A 483 -22.68 8.89 39.46
CA LYS A 483 -23.00 10.33 39.36
C LYS A 483 -22.66 10.88 37.98
N CYS A 484 -21.56 10.45 37.37
CA CYS A 484 -21.22 10.80 35.99
C CYS A 484 -22.34 10.37 35.02
N GLN A 485 -22.81 9.12 35.13
CA GLN A 485 -23.94 8.62 34.34
C GLN A 485 -25.24 9.42 34.58
N GLN A 486 -25.59 9.68 35.85
CA GLN A 486 -26.78 10.47 36.18
C GLN A 486 -26.72 11.89 35.63
N CYS A 487 -25.53 12.50 35.59
CA CYS A 487 -25.30 13.79 34.97
C CYS A 487 -25.53 13.72 33.46
N LEU A 488 -24.98 12.71 32.77
CA LEU A 488 -25.20 12.50 31.33
C LEU A 488 -26.67 12.33 30.97
N MET A 489 -27.42 11.56 31.77
CA MET A 489 -28.87 11.35 31.53
C MET A 489 -29.69 12.64 31.71
N LYS A 490 -29.22 13.58 32.55
CA LYS A 490 -29.93 14.85 32.82
C LYS A 490 -29.54 15.99 31.87
N ALA A 491 -28.29 16.02 31.42
CA ALA A 491 -27.69 17.23 30.85
C ALA A 491 -27.87 17.39 29.32
N GLY A 492 -28.30 16.35 28.60
CA GLY A 492 -28.36 16.36 27.14
C GLY A 492 -26.96 16.50 26.47
N SER A 493 -26.91 16.59 25.13
CA SER A 493 -25.66 16.54 24.34
C SER A 493 -24.66 17.63 24.68
N ASN A 494 -25.12 18.82 25.07
CA ASN A 494 -24.27 20.02 25.10
C ASN A 494 -23.45 20.18 26.40
N ASN A 495 -23.64 19.29 27.38
CA ASN A 495 -23.05 19.43 28.71
C ASN A 495 -22.26 18.20 29.20
N ALA A 496 -22.06 17.19 28.34
CA ALA A 496 -21.37 15.96 28.71
C ALA A 496 -19.90 16.17 29.16
N TYR A 497 -19.20 17.14 28.56
CA TYR A 497 -17.86 17.54 28.96
C TYR A 497 -17.80 18.12 30.38
N ASN A 498 -18.80 18.92 30.75
CA ASN A 498 -18.90 19.53 32.08
C ASN A 498 -19.18 18.49 33.16
N CYS A 499 -19.94 17.44 32.85
CA CYS A 499 -20.20 16.33 33.76
C CYS A 499 -18.93 15.51 34.08
N ALA A 500 -18.06 15.31 33.09
CA ALA A 500 -16.82 14.55 33.27
C ALA A 500 -15.72 15.33 33.99
N GLN A 501 -15.68 16.66 33.85
CA GLN A 501 -14.66 17.52 34.50
C GLN A 501 -14.99 17.90 35.96
N GLN A 502 -16.24 17.77 36.40
CA GLN A 502 -16.68 18.16 37.75
C GLN A 502 -16.46 17.07 38.82
N GLN A 503 -15.77 15.97 38.50
CA GLN A 503 -15.49 14.85 39.40
C GLN A 503 -14.04 14.39 39.31
#